data_AF-A0A8H7GKN9-F1
#
_entry.id   AF-A0A8H7GKN9-F1
#
_cell.length_a   1.000
_cell.length_b   1.000
_cell.length_c   1.000
_cell.angle_alpha   90.00
_cell.angle_beta   90.00
_cell.angle_gamma   90.00
#
_symmetry.space_group_name_H-M   'P 1'
#
loop_
_entity.id
_entity.type
_entity.pdbx_description
1 polymer ?
#
loop_
_entity_poly.entity_id
_entity_poly.type
_entity_poly.pdbx_seq_one_letter_code
_entity_poly.pdbx_strand_id
1 'polypeptide(L)'
;MEDKNLFVAEEEDVPMPGSPEVSESQESPLLQPAPEDDPIVRSIPLVHGVLPNRNAQSLHVLQFAGRPKTQLFAGQSLRALVKPASKAVQLKTPMNTLKFYNEGRSEELGGRVENLALQGVLTDTNGGLYAGKIVGQDADQRIVLIPLDSTAQLRPLFKYIDDLDSARHQAVRQEHAAGEPPKSAVQVLQTAAKQGNSVNESQIGAGVGLCLRHVKRFNEEEWLGLSWFGGQDSATGRLVLQMADAKTDPVAAATVLDEFL
;
A
#
# COMPACT_ATOMS: atom_id res chain seq x y z
N MET A 1 -10.73 22.27 54.85
CA MET A 1 -11.53 23.34 54.22
C MET A 1 -11.92 22.79 52.87
N GLU A 2 -13.16 22.32 52.84
CA GLU A 2 -13.65 21.27 51.94
C GLU A 2 -14.47 21.89 50.80
N ASP A 3 -14.40 21.20 49.67
CA ASP A 3 -15.03 21.50 48.39
C ASP A 3 -16.57 21.51 48.48
N LYS A 4 -17.20 22.57 47.96
CA LYS A 4 -18.65 22.71 47.90
C LYS A 4 -19.21 22.04 46.66
N ASN A 5 -19.76 20.85 46.86
CA ASN A 5 -20.61 20.13 45.92
C ASN A 5 -21.89 20.91 45.60
N LEU A 6 -22.15 21.06 44.30
CA LEU A 6 -23.37 21.62 43.72
C LEU A 6 -24.33 20.45 43.41
N PHE A 7 -25.19 20.10 44.36
CA PHE A 7 -26.36 19.27 44.12
C PHE A 7 -27.56 19.89 44.84
N VAL A 8 -28.59 20.26 44.07
CA VAL A 8 -29.91 20.61 44.56
C VAL A 8 -30.76 19.36 44.36
N ALA A 9 -31.19 18.77 45.47
CA ALA A 9 -32.23 17.77 45.54
C ALA A 9 -33.36 18.40 46.36
N GLU A 10 -34.50 18.65 45.73
CA GLU A 10 -35.77 18.80 46.45
C GLU A 10 -36.84 18.06 45.66
N GLU A 11 -37.31 16.99 46.29
CA GLU A 11 -38.54 16.26 46.04
C GLU A 11 -39.74 17.18 46.32
N GLU A 12 -40.81 17.07 45.54
CA GLU A 12 -42.13 17.50 46.01
C GLU A 12 -43.19 16.48 45.57
N ASP A 13 -44.09 16.23 46.53
CA ASP A 13 -44.93 15.05 46.73
C ASP A 13 -46.11 14.83 45.76
N VAL A 14 -46.55 13.57 45.80
CA VAL A 14 -47.58 12.85 45.02
C VAL A 14 -49.02 13.37 45.25
N PRO A 15 -49.99 13.03 44.36
CA PRO A 15 -50.92 11.95 44.73
C PRO A 15 -51.33 11.00 43.58
N MET A 16 -51.33 9.70 43.89
CA MET A 16 -51.98 8.60 43.15
C MET A 16 -53.50 8.59 43.44
N PRO A 17 -54.39 8.15 42.52
CA PRO A 17 -54.60 6.71 42.32
C PRO A 17 -55.01 6.27 40.90
N GLY A 18 -54.54 5.10 40.49
CA GLY A 18 -55.06 4.41 39.31
C GLY A 18 -54.09 3.37 38.75
N SER A 19 -53.94 2.24 39.43
CA SER A 19 -53.29 1.04 38.90
C SER A 19 -54.02 0.54 37.64
N PRO A 20 -53.27 0.07 36.63
CA PRO A 20 -53.08 -1.38 36.56
C PRO A 20 -51.63 -1.78 36.29
N GLU A 21 -51.35 -2.98 36.79
CA GLU A 21 -50.10 -3.72 36.79
C GLU A 21 -49.38 -3.73 35.43
N VAL A 22 -48.11 -3.32 35.41
CA VAL A 22 -47.20 -3.59 34.30
C VAL A 22 -46.27 -4.71 34.74
N SER A 23 -46.56 -5.91 34.25
CA SER A 23 -45.70 -7.08 34.39
C SER A 23 -44.36 -6.82 33.68
N GLU A 24 -43.26 -6.92 34.42
CA GLU A 24 -41.92 -7.05 33.87
C GLU A 24 -41.86 -8.29 32.96
N SER A 25 -41.86 -8.05 31.65
CA SER A 25 -41.51 -9.07 30.66
C SER A 25 -40.15 -8.67 30.10
N GLN A 26 -39.10 -9.36 30.58
CA GLN A 26 -37.81 -9.41 29.91
C GLN A 26 -38.01 -10.02 28.52
N GLU A 27 -38.20 -9.17 27.51
CA GLU A 27 -38.08 -9.58 26.12
C GLU A 27 -36.60 -9.82 25.82
N SER A 28 -36.20 -11.08 25.97
CA SER A 28 -35.16 -11.66 25.11
C SER A 28 -35.43 -11.21 23.68
N PRO A 29 -34.45 -10.82 22.86
CA PRO A 29 -34.68 -10.64 21.44
C PRO A 29 -34.97 -12.03 20.85
N LEU A 30 -36.25 -12.42 20.88
CA LEU A 30 -36.76 -13.47 20.03
C LEU A 30 -36.39 -13.06 18.61
N LEU A 31 -35.67 -13.94 17.92
CA LEU A 31 -35.56 -13.96 16.47
C LEU A 31 -36.93 -13.61 15.90
N GLN A 32 -37.07 -12.39 15.38
CA GLN A 32 -38.19 -12.07 14.53
C GLN A 32 -38.12 -13.04 13.35
N PRO A 33 -39.21 -13.74 12.98
CA PRO A 33 -39.23 -14.50 11.74
C PRO A 33 -38.83 -13.54 10.62
N ALA A 34 -37.87 -13.96 9.79
CA ALA A 34 -37.30 -13.14 8.73
C ALA A 34 -38.43 -12.45 7.95
N PRO A 35 -38.37 -11.12 7.73
CA PRO A 35 -39.33 -10.48 6.85
C PRO A 35 -39.25 -11.18 5.50
N GLU A 36 -40.42 -11.52 4.96
CA GLU A 36 -40.62 -12.17 3.64
C GLU A 36 -39.52 -11.76 2.64
N ASP A 37 -38.76 -12.74 2.15
CA ASP A 37 -37.61 -12.54 1.27
C ASP A 37 -37.96 -11.58 0.11
N ASP A 38 -37.30 -10.43 0.06
CA ASP A 38 -37.38 -9.48 -1.06
C ASP A 38 -37.07 -10.24 -2.38
N PRO A 39 -37.94 -10.18 -3.40
CA PRO A 39 -37.72 -10.92 -4.63
C PRO A 39 -36.41 -10.50 -5.31
N ILE A 40 -35.60 -11.49 -5.70
CA ILE A 40 -34.38 -11.26 -6.49
C ILE A 40 -34.78 -10.66 -7.84
N VAL A 41 -34.64 -9.34 -7.98
CA VAL A 41 -34.95 -8.60 -9.22
C VAL A 41 -33.91 -8.91 -10.32
N ARG A 42 -32.64 -9.13 -9.93
CA ARG A 42 -31.54 -9.35 -10.88
C ARG A 42 -30.38 -10.14 -10.25
N SER A 43 -29.97 -11.21 -10.91
CA SER A 43 -28.79 -11.99 -10.55
C SER A 43 -27.61 -11.63 -11.46
N ILE A 44 -26.50 -11.18 -10.86
CA ILE A 44 -25.27 -10.84 -11.60
C ILE A 44 -24.24 -11.96 -11.32
N PRO A 45 -23.87 -12.78 -12.31
CA PRO A 45 -22.89 -13.83 -12.11
C PRO A 45 -21.50 -13.25 -11.79
N LEU A 46 -20.87 -13.80 -10.76
CA LEU A 46 -19.48 -13.55 -10.38
C LEU A 46 -18.61 -14.67 -10.92
N VAL A 47 -17.60 -14.31 -11.71
CA VAL A 47 -16.66 -15.24 -12.33
C VAL A 47 -15.26 -14.93 -11.81
N HIS A 48 -14.52 -15.95 -11.40
CA HIS A 48 -13.12 -15.79 -11.05
C HIS A 48 -12.27 -15.74 -12.31
N GLY A 49 -11.71 -14.55 -12.58
CA GLY A 49 -10.72 -14.35 -13.62
C GLY A 49 -9.35 -14.86 -13.19
N VAL A 50 -8.61 -15.44 -14.13
CA VAL A 50 -7.22 -15.85 -13.94
C VAL A 50 -6.34 -15.01 -14.86
N LEU A 51 -5.18 -14.57 -14.37
CA LEU A 51 -4.21 -13.92 -15.25
C LEU A 51 -3.72 -14.92 -16.31
N PRO A 52 -3.60 -14.53 -17.59
CA PRO A 52 -3.22 -15.44 -18.67
C PRO A 52 -1.90 -16.19 -18.42
N ASN A 53 -0.95 -15.55 -17.73
CA ASN A 53 0.31 -16.18 -17.33
C ASN A 53 0.72 -15.74 -15.92
N ARG A 54 0.21 -16.42 -14.90
CA ARG A 54 0.51 -16.10 -13.48
C ARG A 54 1.98 -16.29 -13.08
N ASN A 55 2.76 -17.05 -13.84
CA ASN A 55 4.19 -17.24 -13.57
C ASN A 55 5.04 -16.06 -14.06
N ALA A 56 4.57 -15.31 -15.05
CA ALA A 56 5.29 -14.18 -15.64
C ALA A 56 4.64 -12.82 -15.35
N GLN A 57 3.37 -12.81 -14.92
CA GLN A 57 2.59 -11.60 -14.70
C GLN A 57 2.05 -11.56 -13.28
N SER A 58 2.20 -10.40 -12.66
CA SER A 58 1.61 -10.08 -11.35
C SER A 58 0.72 -8.85 -11.46
N LEU A 59 -0.37 -8.84 -10.70
CA LEU A 59 -1.29 -7.71 -10.63
C LEU A 59 -1.06 -6.93 -9.35
N HIS A 60 -0.78 -5.64 -9.50
CA HIS A 60 -0.52 -4.74 -8.38
C HIS A 60 -1.39 -3.50 -8.47
N VAL A 61 -1.91 -3.04 -7.33
CA VAL A 61 -2.65 -1.77 -7.23
C VAL A 61 -1.74 -0.69 -6.69
N LEU A 62 -1.61 0.40 -7.46
CA LEU A 62 -0.83 1.57 -7.10
C LEU A 62 -1.77 2.69 -6.64
N GLN A 63 -1.64 3.10 -5.38
CA GLN A 63 -2.39 4.23 -4.81
C GLN A 63 -1.50 5.47 -4.79
N PHE A 64 -1.95 6.56 -5.39
CA PHE A 64 -1.18 7.81 -5.46
C PHE A 64 -1.58 8.76 -4.34
N ALA A 65 -0.72 8.89 -3.32
CA ALA A 65 -0.96 9.84 -2.23
C ALA A 65 -0.79 11.29 -2.73
N GLY A 66 -1.76 12.16 -2.41
CA GLY A 66 -1.69 13.58 -2.74
C GLY A 66 -2.09 13.95 -4.17
N ARG A 67 -2.61 13.01 -4.96
CA ARG A 67 -3.21 13.31 -6.27
C ARG A 67 -4.73 13.07 -6.27
N PRO A 68 -5.53 13.99 -6.83
CA PRO A 68 -6.97 13.80 -6.95
C PRO A 68 -7.29 12.77 -8.04
N LYS A 69 -8.44 12.11 -7.92
CA LYS A 69 -8.93 11.10 -8.89
C LYS A 69 -9.10 11.65 -10.31
N THR A 70 -9.33 12.95 -10.45
CA THR A 70 -9.53 13.64 -11.72
C THR A 70 -8.24 13.85 -12.50
N GLN A 71 -7.08 13.84 -11.83
CA GLN A 71 -5.78 14.08 -12.46
C GLN A 71 -5.09 12.76 -12.79
N LEU A 72 -5.41 12.22 -13.96
CA LEU A 72 -4.81 11.00 -14.48
C LEU A 72 -3.40 11.26 -15.04
N PHE A 73 -2.58 10.21 -15.07
CA PHE A 73 -1.29 10.22 -15.75
C PHE A 73 -1.39 9.93 -17.26
N ALA A 74 -2.61 9.94 -17.81
CA ALA A 74 -2.85 9.66 -19.21
C ALA A 74 -2.07 10.64 -20.10
N GLY A 75 -1.21 10.12 -20.98
CA GLY A 75 -0.38 10.91 -21.90
C GLY A 75 0.96 11.40 -21.34
N GLN A 76 1.30 11.12 -20.08
CA GLN A 76 2.64 11.44 -19.54
C GLN A 76 3.60 10.26 -19.73
N SER A 77 4.81 10.54 -20.21
CA SER A 77 5.88 9.54 -20.29
C SER A 77 6.46 9.29 -18.90
N LEU A 78 5.85 8.36 -18.16
CA LEU A 78 6.33 7.95 -16.85
C LEU A 78 7.45 6.91 -17.00
N ARG A 79 8.44 6.96 -16.09
CA ARG A 79 9.44 5.88 -15.97
C ARG A 79 9.17 5.10 -14.70
N ALA A 80 8.88 3.82 -14.85
CA ALA A 80 8.68 2.91 -13.72
C ALA A 80 9.99 2.15 -13.43
N LEU A 81 10.29 1.98 -12.15
CA LEU A 81 11.44 1.26 -11.64
C LEU A 81 10.95 0.32 -10.54
N VAL A 82 11.44 -0.91 -10.54
CA VAL A 82 11.05 -1.92 -9.54
C VAL A 82 12.27 -2.62 -8.96
N LYS A 83 12.15 -3.01 -7.69
CA LYS A 83 13.05 -3.90 -6.96
C LYS A 83 12.24 -5.11 -6.50
N PRO A 84 12.24 -6.21 -7.26
CA PRO A 84 11.42 -7.39 -6.96
C PRO A 84 11.72 -8.02 -5.60
N ALA A 85 12.98 -8.16 -5.21
CA ALA A 85 13.36 -8.85 -3.97
C ALA A 85 13.06 -8.00 -2.72
N SER A 86 13.17 -6.69 -2.84
CA SER A 86 12.86 -5.73 -1.78
C SER A 86 11.42 -5.20 -1.85
N LYS A 87 10.63 -5.64 -2.83
CA LYS A 87 9.22 -5.25 -3.03
C LYS A 87 9.02 -3.73 -3.09
N ALA A 88 9.95 -3.01 -3.71
CA ALA A 88 9.85 -1.55 -3.82
C ALA A 88 9.55 -1.14 -5.26
N VAL A 89 8.62 -0.21 -5.43
CA VAL A 89 8.28 0.39 -6.73
C VAL A 89 8.54 1.88 -6.65
N GLN A 90 9.16 2.41 -7.69
CA GLN A 90 9.39 3.83 -7.87
C GLN A 90 8.87 4.26 -9.24
N LEU A 91 8.11 5.35 -9.26
CA LEU A 91 7.61 6.00 -10.47
C LEU A 91 8.21 7.39 -10.57
N LYS A 92 8.87 7.70 -11.69
CA LYS A 92 9.36 9.04 -12.00
C LYS A 92 8.36 9.73 -12.91
N THR A 93 7.80 10.83 -12.40
CA THR A 93 6.84 11.69 -13.10
C THR A 93 7.53 12.99 -13.50
N PRO A 94 7.49 13.40 -14.78
CA PRO A 94 8.01 14.69 -15.18
C PRO A 94 7.18 15.83 -14.58
N MET A 95 7.85 16.84 -14.04
CA MET A 95 7.23 18.06 -13.55
C MET A 95 7.10 19.08 -14.68
N ASN A 96 6.03 19.87 -14.68
CA ASN A 96 5.90 20.98 -15.63
C ASN A 96 6.81 22.13 -15.19
N THR A 97 7.89 22.35 -15.93
CA THR A 97 8.86 23.44 -15.66
C THR A 97 8.44 24.77 -16.27
N LEU A 98 7.38 24.82 -17.09
CA LEU A 98 6.92 26.04 -17.76
C LEU A 98 6.05 26.92 -16.86
N LYS A 99 5.42 26.34 -15.84
CA LYS A 99 4.45 27.04 -14.99
C LYS A 99 4.72 26.69 -13.52
N PHE A 100 4.95 27.72 -12.71
CA PHE A 100 5.21 27.61 -11.25
C PHE A 100 6.53 26.95 -10.85
N TYR A 101 7.44 26.74 -11.80
CA TYR A 101 8.79 26.28 -11.50
C TYR A 101 9.71 27.49 -11.30
N ASN A 102 10.43 27.51 -10.17
CA ASN A 102 11.40 28.57 -9.87
C ASN A 102 12.80 28.04 -10.19
N GLU A 103 13.37 28.55 -11.28
CA GLU A 103 14.71 28.16 -11.73
C GLU A 103 15.80 28.61 -10.75
N GLY A 104 15.69 29.81 -10.17
CA GLY A 104 16.65 30.33 -9.19
C GLY A 104 16.78 29.44 -7.96
N ARG A 105 15.66 28.92 -7.43
CA ARG A 105 15.72 27.97 -6.31
C ARG A 105 16.33 26.63 -6.71
N SER A 106 16.17 26.20 -7.96
CA SER A 106 16.78 24.96 -8.43
C SER A 106 18.29 25.09 -8.62
N GLU A 107 18.75 26.26 -9.05
CA GLU A 107 20.17 26.60 -9.14
C GLU A 107 20.82 26.71 -7.75
N GLU A 108 20.16 27.35 -6.78
CA GLU A 108 20.60 27.38 -5.38
C GLU A 108 20.77 25.98 -4.79
N LEU A 109 19.86 25.07 -5.17
CA LEU A 109 19.91 23.68 -4.74
C LEU A 109 21.00 22.87 -5.47
N GLY A 110 21.67 23.42 -6.48
CA GLY A 110 22.77 22.77 -7.18
C GLY A 110 22.33 21.76 -8.25
N GLY A 111 21.08 21.81 -8.72
CA GLY A 111 20.63 20.93 -9.80
C GLY A 111 19.18 21.14 -10.24
N ARG A 112 18.90 20.92 -11.54
CA ARG A 112 17.56 21.07 -12.12
C ARG A 112 16.67 19.89 -11.72
N VAL A 113 15.72 20.11 -10.82
CA VAL A 113 14.75 19.09 -10.39
C VAL A 113 13.59 19.03 -11.39
N GLU A 114 13.74 18.23 -12.44
CA GLU A 114 12.72 18.08 -13.50
C GLU A 114 11.75 16.91 -13.24
N ASN A 115 12.11 15.98 -12.36
CA ASN A 115 11.36 14.75 -12.14
C ASN A 115 10.96 14.61 -10.67
N LEU A 116 9.67 14.36 -10.43
CA LEU A 116 9.15 13.95 -9.15
C LEU A 116 9.22 12.42 -9.03
N ALA A 117 9.97 11.92 -8.05
CA ALA A 117 9.98 10.50 -7.72
C ALA A 117 8.84 10.19 -6.73
N LEU A 118 8.01 9.20 -7.07
CA LEU A 118 7.03 8.61 -6.17
C LEU A 118 7.51 7.21 -5.81
N GLN A 119 7.64 6.89 -4.53
CA GLN A 119 8.08 5.56 -4.09
C GLN A 119 7.03 4.93 -3.17
N GLY A 120 6.88 3.62 -3.26
CA GLY A 120 6.06 2.81 -2.37
C GLY A 120 6.63 1.41 -2.20
N VAL A 121 6.18 0.75 -1.13
CA VAL A 121 6.48 -0.65 -0.85
C VAL A 121 5.25 -1.47 -1.22
N LEU A 122 5.45 -2.56 -1.96
CA LEU A 122 4.43 -3.54 -2.31
C LEU A 122 4.16 -4.42 -1.09
N THR A 123 2.95 -4.34 -0.57
CA THR A 123 2.44 -5.17 0.51
C THR A 123 1.60 -6.30 -0.08
N ASP A 124 1.96 -7.54 0.23
CA ASP A 124 1.21 -8.70 -0.25
C ASP A 124 -0.19 -8.69 0.35
N THR A 125 -1.16 -9.10 -0.46
CA THR A 125 -2.57 -9.06 -0.11
C THR A 125 -3.09 -10.36 0.52
N ASN A 126 -2.29 -11.44 0.47
CA ASN A 126 -2.63 -12.75 1.03
C ASN A 126 -4.09 -13.21 0.72
N GLY A 127 -4.56 -13.01 -0.52
CA GLY A 127 -5.82 -13.57 -1.02
C GLY A 127 -7.11 -12.80 -0.70
N GLY A 128 -7.04 -11.61 -0.10
CA GLY A 128 -8.24 -10.87 0.33
C GLY A 128 -8.81 -9.81 -0.65
N LEU A 129 -8.03 -9.31 -1.62
CA LEU A 129 -8.49 -8.27 -2.54
C LEU A 129 -8.61 -8.81 -3.97
N TYR A 130 -9.70 -8.40 -4.62
CA TYR A 130 -9.99 -8.70 -6.01
C TYR A 130 -10.27 -7.41 -6.78
N ALA A 131 -9.72 -7.30 -7.99
CA ALA A 131 -10.12 -6.29 -8.95
C ALA A 131 -11.36 -6.79 -9.71
N GLY A 132 -12.50 -6.16 -9.46
CA GLY A 132 -13.75 -6.47 -10.15
C GLY A 132 -13.87 -5.66 -11.44
N LYS A 133 -14.02 -6.34 -12.57
CA LYS A 133 -14.40 -5.72 -13.85
C LYS A 133 -15.80 -6.16 -14.22
N ILE A 134 -16.67 -5.19 -14.50
CA ILE A 134 -17.99 -5.45 -15.02
C ILE A 134 -17.87 -5.63 -16.54
N VAL A 135 -18.31 -6.77 -17.05
CA VAL A 135 -18.31 -7.13 -18.47
C VAL A 135 -19.73 -7.48 -18.87
N GLY A 136 -20.29 -6.76 -19.84
CA GLY A 136 -21.65 -6.99 -20.36
C GLY A 136 -22.48 -5.71 -20.39
N GLN A 137 -23.43 -5.66 -21.33
CA GLN A 137 -24.48 -4.64 -21.39
C GLN A 137 -25.75 -5.19 -20.73
N ASP A 138 -26.33 -4.42 -19.82
CA ASP A 138 -27.62 -4.57 -19.12
C ASP A 138 -28.11 -6.00 -18.82
N ALA A 139 -28.52 -6.80 -19.81
CA ALA A 139 -29.05 -8.15 -19.57
C ALA A 139 -27.97 -9.21 -19.23
N ASP A 140 -26.77 -9.12 -19.79
CA ASP A 140 -25.68 -10.12 -19.63
C ASP A 140 -24.51 -9.57 -18.79
N GLN A 141 -24.81 -8.77 -17.76
CA GLN A 141 -23.78 -8.21 -16.90
C GLN A 141 -23.14 -9.31 -16.06
N ARG A 142 -21.83 -9.53 -16.25
CA ARG A 142 -21.02 -10.45 -15.44
C ARG A 142 -19.91 -9.66 -14.74
N ILE A 143 -19.59 -10.04 -13.51
CA ILE A 143 -18.47 -9.45 -12.77
C ILE A 143 -17.31 -10.45 -12.82
N VAL A 144 -16.22 -10.06 -13.45
CA VAL A 144 -14.98 -10.83 -13.44
C VAL A 144 -14.10 -10.33 -12.30
N LEU A 145 -13.81 -11.20 -11.34
CA LEU A 145 -12.94 -10.94 -10.19
C LEU A 145 -11.53 -11.44 -10.46
N ILE A 146 -10.55 -10.55 -10.48
CA ILE A 146 -9.14 -10.91 -10.69
C ILE A 146 -8.40 -10.77 -9.35
N PRO A 147 -7.71 -11.82 -8.87
CA PRO A 147 -6.98 -11.74 -7.61
C PRO A 147 -5.82 -10.75 -7.70
N LEU A 148 -5.64 -9.96 -6.64
CA LEU A 148 -4.53 -9.02 -6.50
C LEU A 148 -3.37 -9.68 -5.77
N ASP A 149 -2.15 -9.55 -6.29
CA ASP A 149 -0.97 -10.09 -5.63
C ASP A 149 -0.44 -9.13 -4.56
N SER A 150 -0.40 -7.82 -4.88
CA SER A 150 0.06 -6.81 -3.92
C SER A 150 -0.53 -5.42 -4.15
N THR A 151 -0.42 -4.57 -3.13
CA THR A 151 -0.81 -3.16 -3.17
C THR A 151 0.36 -2.28 -2.77
N ALA A 152 0.52 -1.11 -3.38
CA ALA A 152 1.52 -0.14 -2.97
C ALA A 152 0.92 1.26 -2.86
N GLN A 153 1.21 1.93 -1.74
CA GLN A 153 0.94 3.35 -1.58
C GLN A 153 2.17 4.14 -2.02
N LEU A 154 2.07 4.84 -3.15
CA LEU A 154 3.11 5.69 -3.70
C LEU A 154 3.05 7.07 -3.05
N ARG A 155 4.14 7.46 -2.38
CA ARG A 155 4.32 8.76 -1.76
C ARG A 155 5.44 9.54 -2.45
N PRO A 156 5.36 10.88 -2.52
CA PRO A 156 6.47 11.70 -2.99
C PRO A 156 7.74 11.46 -2.19
N LEU A 157 8.84 11.22 -2.89
CA LEU A 157 10.17 11.03 -2.34
C LEU A 157 11.08 12.15 -2.82
N PHE A 158 11.74 12.83 -1.89
CA PHE A 158 12.65 13.93 -2.16
C PHE A 158 14.12 13.47 -2.22
N LYS A 159 14.39 12.42 -3.00
CA LYS A 159 15.73 11.80 -3.10
C LYS A 159 16.84 12.80 -3.45
N TYR A 160 16.51 13.81 -4.27
CA TYR A 160 17.49 14.84 -4.64
C TYR A 160 18.03 15.61 -3.43
N ILE A 161 17.25 15.80 -2.37
CA ILE A 161 17.71 16.45 -1.14
C ILE A 161 18.74 15.58 -0.43
N ASP A 162 18.43 14.29 -0.29
CA ASP A 162 19.32 13.32 0.34
C ASP A 162 20.64 13.18 -0.44
N ASP A 163 20.56 13.12 -1.77
CA ASP A 163 21.73 13.04 -2.65
C ASP A 163 22.63 14.29 -2.50
N LEU A 164 22.04 15.49 -2.41
CA LEU A 164 22.79 16.74 -2.22
C LEU A 164 23.44 16.84 -0.85
N ASP A 165 22.72 16.46 0.21
CA ASP A 165 23.28 16.46 1.56
C ASP A 165 24.43 15.46 1.67
N SER A 166 24.29 14.29 1.03
CA SER A 166 25.36 13.30 0.96
C SER A 166 26.59 13.81 0.21
N ALA A 167 26.40 14.53 -0.90
CA ALA A 167 27.48 15.12 -1.68
C ALA A 167 28.21 16.20 -0.89
N ARG A 168 27.47 17.05 -0.17
CA ARG A 168 28.05 18.08 0.70
C ARG A 168 28.87 17.49 1.84
N HIS A 169 28.34 16.47 2.52
CA HIS A 169 29.07 15.76 3.58
C HIS A 169 30.33 15.07 3.04
N GLN A 170 30.29 14.50 1.84
CA GLN A 170 31.45 13.90 1.21
C GLN A 170 32.52 14.95 0.86
N ALA A 171 32.13 16.11 0.36
CA ALA A 171 33.06 17.21 0.05
C ALA A 171 33.79 17.70 1.32
N VAL A 172 33.04 17.98 2.40
CA VAL A 172 33.62 18.37 3.70
C VAL A 172 34.57 17.30 4.23
N ARG A 173 34.20 16.02 4.11
CA ARG A 173 35.05 14.91 4.53
C ARG A 173 36.32 14.80 3.69
N GLN A 174 36.26 15.06 2.39
CA GLN A 174 37.43 15.07 1.51
C GLN A 174 38.36 16.23 1.83
N GLU A 175 37.84 17.42 2.12
CA GLU A 175 38.65 18.58 2.55
C GLU A 175 39.36 18.31 3.88
N HIS A 176 38.67 17.73 4.86
CA HIS A 176 39.30 17.33 6.13
C HIS A 176 40.33 16.20 5.95
N ALA A 177 40.10 15.25 5.03
CA ALA A 177 41.04 14.19 4.73
C ALA A 177 42.28 14.69 3.96
N ALA A 178 42.13 15.72 3.12
CA ALA A 178 43.24 16.37 2.42
C ALA A 178 44.14 17.20 3.34
N GLY A 179 43.64 17.59 4.52
CA GLY A 179 44.40 18.30 5.56
C GLY A 179 45.19 17.39 6.52
N GLU A 180 44.89 16.08 6.59
CA GLU A 180 45.74 15.13 7.32
C GLU A 180 46.92 14.69 6.42
N PRO A 181 48.17 14.68 6.92
CA PRO A 181 49.30 14.15 6.15
C PRO A 181 49.03 12.68 5.80
N PRO A 182 49.43 12.20 4.60
CA PRO A 182 49.13 10.86 4.16
C PRO A 182 49.78 9.86 5.11
N LYS A 183 48.97 9.27 6.02
CA LYS A 183 49.38 8.13 6.82
C LYS A 183 49.70 7.02 5.83
N SER A 184 51.01 6.79 5.63
CA SER A 184 51.62 5.78 4.75
C SER A 184 50.74 4.55 4.64
N ALA A 185 50.45 4.10 3.41
CA ALA A 185 49.66 2.91 3.06
C ALA A 185 49.61 1.85 4.18
N VAL A 186 48.70 2.06 5.13
CA VAL A 186 48.49 1.11 6.23
C VAL A 186 47.75 -0.02 5.57
N GLN A 187 48.41 -1.18 5.46
CA GLN A 187 47.80 -2.39 4.97
C GLN A 187 46.69 -2.76 5.97
N VAL A 188 45.46 -2.33 5.69
CA VAL A 188 44.29 -2.64 6.49
C VAL A 188 43.97 -4.12 6.29
N LEU A 189 44.63 -4.96 7.07
CA LEU A 189 44.30 -6.38 7.16
C LEU A 189 42.98 -6.47 7.96
N GLN A 190 41.85 -6.61 7.27
CA GLN A 190 40.56 -6.91 7.92
C GLN A 190 40.60 -8.34 8.46
N THR A 191 41.13 -8.53 9.67
CA THR A 191 41.12 -9.81 10.39
C THR A 191 39.87 -10.02 11.25
N ALA A 192 38.84 -9.21 11.05
CA ALA A 192 37.57 -9.31 11.77
C ALA A 192 36.78 -10.56 11.34
N ALA A 193 37.16 -11.73 11.85
CA ALA A 193 36.39 -12.96 11.76
C ALA A 193 35.42 -13.00 12.95
N LYS A 194 34.15 -12.65 12.72
CA LYS A 194 33.10 -12.79 13.72
C LYS A 194 32.81 -14.28 13.92
N GLN A 195 33.19 -14.84 15.08
CA GLN A 195 32.81 -16.20 15.47
C GLN A 195 31.27 -16.31 15.57
N GLY A 196 30.73 -17.43 15.09
CA GLY A 196 29.29 -17.71 15.13
C GLY A 196 28.79 -17.81 16.56
N ASN A 197 27.78 -17.00 16.91
CA ASN A 197 27.18 -17.01 18.24
C ASN A 197 26.53 -18.38 18.53
N SER A 198 26.80 -18.88 19.73
CA SER A 198 26.09 -19.97 20.38
C SER A 198 24.62 -19.59 20.64
N VAL A 199 23.78 -20.61 20.68
CA VAL A 199 22.31 -20.59 20.53
C VAL A 199 21.51 -19.85 21.62
N ASN A 200 22.13 -19.24 22.65
CA ASN A 200 21.41 -18.96 23.91
C ASN A 200 21.44 -17.52 24.46
N GLU A 201 21.74 -16.50 23.67
CA GLU A 201 21.57 -15.12 24.17
C GLU A 201 20.91 -14.20 23.14
N SER A 202 19.65 -13.84 23.45
CA SER A 202 18.81 -12.83 22.81
C SER A 202 18.35 -13.12 21.37
N GLN A 203 17.03 -13.16 21.17
CA GLN A 203 16.36 -13.07 19.86
C GLN A 203 16.65 -11.76 19.08
N ILE A 204 17.64 -10.97 19.52
CA ILE A 204 18.09 -9.70 18.95
C ILE A 204 19.61 -9.73 18.63
N GLY A 205 20.34 -10.81 18.94
CA GLY A 205 21.81 -10.80 18.93
C GLY A 205 22.47 -11.89 18.08
N ALA A 206 22.57 -11.68 16.75
CA ALA A 206 23.62 -12.33 15.93
C ALA A 206 23.88 -11.71 14.54
N GLY A 207 23.25 -10.58 14.19
CA GLY A 207 23.51 -9.90 12.93
C GLY A 207 22.88 -8.52 12.91
N VAL A 208 23.16 -7.76 11.84
CA VAL A 208 22.40 -6.58 11.42
C VAL A 208 20.91 -6.82 11.74
N GLY A 209 20.26 -5.94 12.52
CA GLY A 209 18.86 -6.14 12.95
C GLY A 209 17.91 -6.31 11.75
N LEU A 210 16.73 -6.91 11.96
CA LEU A 210 15.80 -7.25 10.85
C LEU A 210 15.52 -6.06 9.93
N CYS A 211 15.23 -4.87 10.48
CA CYS A 211 15.05 -3.65 9.71
C CYS A 211 16.29 -3.30 8.87
N LEU A 212 17.47 -3.32 9.49
CA LEU A 212 18.72 -3.00 8.81
C LEU A 212 19.11 -4.05 7.76
N ARG A 213 18.65 -5.30 7.87
CA ARG A 213 18.78 -6.33 6.81
C ARG A 213 17.91 -5.99 5.61
N HIS A 214 16.67 -5.55 5.83
CA HIS A 214 15.79 -5.10 4.75
C HIS A 214 16.34 -3.86 4.06
N VAL A 215 16.86 -2.89 4.81
CA VAL A 215 17.53 -1.70 4.24
C VAL A 215 18.79 -2.07 3.47
N LYS A 216 19.61 -2.98 4.00
CA LYS A 216 20.82 -3.46 3.31
C LYS A 216 20.46 -4.17 2.00
N ARG A 217 19.52 -5.12 2.03
CA ARG A 217 19.02 -5.80 0.83
C ARG A 217 18.45 -4.80 -0.19
N PHE A 218 17.71 -3.82 0.28
CA PHE A 218 17.19 -2.75 -0.58
C PHE A 218 18.32 -1.94 -1.23
N ASN A 219 19.37 -1.59 -0.49
CA ASN A 219 20.50 -0.84 -1.05
C ASN A 219 21.36 -1.66 -2.00
N GLU A 220 21.49 -2.97 -1.77
CA GLU A 220 22.26 -3.90 -2.61
C GLU A 220 21.54 -4.24 -3.92
N GLU A 221 20.21 -4.23 -3.94
CA GLU A 221 19.44 -4.54 -5.13
C GLU A 221 19.48 -3.40 -6.15
N GLU A 222 19.69 -3.73 -7.43
CA GLU A 222 19.64 -2.78 -8.52
C GLU A 222 18.20 -2.49 -8.97
N TRP A 223 17.96 -1.29 -9.50
CA TRP A 223 16.65 -0.92 -10.02
C TRP A 223 16.44 -1.50 -11.41
N LEU A 224 15.37 -2.28 -11.59
CA LEU A 224 14.94 -2.76 -12.90
C LEU A 224 14.01 -1.73 -13.55
N GLY A 225 14.36 -1.27 -14.76
CA GLY A 225 13.53 -0.37 -15.55
C GLY A 225 12.33 -1.09 -16.14
N LEU A 226 11.13 -0.52 -15.93
CA LEU A 226 9.89 -0.97 -16.54
C LEU A 226 9.34 0.10 -17.49
N SER A 227 8.83 -0.36 -18.62
CA SER A 227 8.11 0.50 -19.58
C SER A 227 6.69 0.76 -19.07
N TRP A 228 6.30 2.03 -19.04
CA TRP A 228 4.96 2.44 -18.66
C TRP A 228 4.06 2.55 -19.89
N PHE A 229 2.90 1.90 -19.85
CA PHE A 229 1.88 1.94 -20.90
C PHE A 229 0.59 2.53 -20.33
N GLY A 230 0.11 3.63 -20.92
CA GLY A 230 -0.92 4.51 -20.36
C GLY A 230 -2.36 4.07 -20.63
N GLY A 231 -2.59 2.81 -20.99
CA GLY A 231 -3.92 2.26 -21.25
C GLY A 231 -4.52 2.55 -22.63
N GLN A 232 -3.92 3.45 -23.42
CA GLN A 232 -4.30 3.65 -24.84
C GLN A 232 -3.55 2.71 -25.79
N ASP A 233 -2.60 1.93 -25.28
CA ASP A 233 -1.80 1.03 -26.09
C ASP A 233 -2.59 -0.26 -26.44
N SER A 234 -2.45 -0.69 -27.69
CA SER A 234 -3.07 -1.93 -28.21
C SER A 234 -2.71 -3.16 -27.35
N ALA A 235 -1.50 -3.18 -26.78
CA ALA A 235 -1.06 -4.24 -25.87
C ALA A 235 -1.88 -4.30 -24.57
N THR A 236 -2.18 -3.15 -23.96
CA THR A 236 -3.01 -3.08 -22.75
C THR A 236 -4.44 -3.50 -23.06
N GLY A 237 -4.98 -3.07 -24.21
CA GLY A 237 -6.31 -3.51 -24.68
C GLY A 237 -6.41 -5.03 -24.82
N ARG A 238 -5.39 -5.67 -25.41
CA ARG A 238 -5.33 -7.15 -25.53
C ARG A 238 -5.30 -7.84 -24.17
N LEU A 239 -4.49 -7.36 -23.23
CA LEU A 239 -4.43 -7.93 -21.87
C LEU A 239 -5.77 -7.79 -21.14
N VAL A 240 -6.43 -6.64 -21.26
CA VAL A 240 -7.73 -6.37 -20.63
C VAL A 240 -8.84 -7.22 -21.23
N LEU A 241 -8.77 -7.56 -22.51
CA LEU A 241 -9.68 -8.50 -23.16
C LEU A 241 -9.41 -9.94 -22.70
N GLN A 242 -8.14 -10.37 -22.64
CA GLN A 242 -7.77 -11.69 -22.15
C GLN A 242 -8.15 -11.91 -20.68
N MET A 243 -8.02 -10.88 -19.84
CA MET A 243 -8.47 -10.91 -18.45
C MET A 243 -9.99 -10.99 -18.32
N ALA A 244 -10.74 -10.53 -19.33
CA ALA A 244 -12.20 -10.59 -19.34
C ALA A 244 -12.73 -11.94 -19.85
N ASP A 245 -11.92 -12.68 -20.61
CA ASP A 245 -12.25 -14.01 -21.16
C ASP A 245 -11.98 -15.10 -20.11
N ALA A 246 -12.65 -14.99 -18.96
CA ALA A 246 -12.54 -15.95 -17.87
C ALA A 246 -13.48 -17.14 -18.10
N LYS A 247 -12.96 -18.36 -17.89
CA LYS A 247 -13.76 -19.59 -17.96
C LYS A 247 -14.90 -19.55 -16.94
N THR A 248 -16.12 -19.72 -17.43
CA THR A 248 -17.35 -19.86 -16.63
C THR A 248 -17.51 -21.30 -16.13
N ASP A 249 -16.48 -21.85 -15.49
CA ASP A 249 -16.63 -23.14 -14.81
C ASP A 249 -17.22 -22.86 -13.42
N PRO A 250 -18.39 -23.44 -13.07
CA PRO A 250 -19.00 -23.19 -11.77
C PRO A 250 -18.12 -23.80 -10.67
N VAL A 251 -17.56 -22.94 -9.82
CA VAL A 251 -16.85 -23.38 -8.61
C VAL A 251 -17.89 -23.58 -7.53
N ALA A 252 -18.11 -24.83 -7.12
CA ALA A 252 -18.96 -25.14 -5.98
C ALA A 252 -18.25 -24.74 -4.68
N ALA A 253 -18.91 -23.93 -3.85
CA ALA A 253 -18.48 -23.73 -2.47
C ALA A 253 -18.67 -25.05 -1.72
N ALA A 254 -17.57 -25.67 -1.29
CA ALA A 254 -17.59 -26.99 -0.65
C ALA A 254 -17.91 -26.94 0.85
N THR A 255 -17.96 -25.75 1.45
CA THR A 255 -18.16 -25.57 2.89
C THR A 255 -19.62 -25.27 3.20
N VAL A 256 -20.21 -26.07 4.08
CA VAL A 256 -21.53 -25.82 4.66
C VAL A 256 -21.40 -24.78 5.79
N LEU A 257 -22.41 -23.95 6.02
CA LEU A 257 -22.42 -22.86 7.01
C LEU A 257 -21.95 -23.31 8.41
N ASP A 258 -22.30 -24.54 8.81
CA ASP A 258 -21.93 -25.13 10.11
C ASP A 258 -20.43 -25.42 10.25
N GLU A 259 -19.69 -25.59 9.15
CA GLU A 259 -18.23 -25.83 9.17
C GLU A 259 -17.42 -24.53 9.12
N PHE A 260 -18.08 -23.39 8.87
CA PHE A 260 -17.42 -22.09 8.71
C PHE A 260 -17.39 -21.24 9.99
N LEU A 261 -18.27 -21.54 10.96
CA LEU A 261 -18.41 -20.80 12.23
C LEU A 261 -17.41 -21.25 13.31
#